data_AF-A0A0B7K0V8-F1
#
_entry.id   AF-A0A0B7K0V8-F1
#
_cell.length_a   1.000
_cell.length_b   1.000
_cell.length_c   1.000
_cell.angle_alpha   90.00
_cell.angle_beta   90.00
_cell.angle_gamma   90.00
#
_symmetry.space_group_name_H-M   'P 1'
#
loop_
_entity.id
_entity.type
_entity.pdbx_description
1 polymer ?
#
loop_
_entity_poly.entity_id
_entity_poly.type
_entity_poly.pdbx_seq_one_letter_code
_entity_poly.pdbx_strand_id
1 'polypeptide(L)'
;MKLPLALAAVSSLVTASTFSQHAPLKPRIIVLTDITQASWEPDDMQSMVHLFASADLFEIEALIATSGWSIPPEPLGPNHIRDVIESYRSDLPNLMKRSNQTAFQKSENQQKIGYWPSPEYLESIIRNGYPERGIGSIGDGKDTDGSNFIIDLVDEVDERPIYVGVWGGANVLAQSIWDVRRTRSEAELSAFLSKLRVYAITDQDRDQGAPYTNSSQFWMRKTFPELFYISSESAWVAYGRTIRDTYWDSHYVTEIQGKGALGKKYPKWRYIAEGDSPCFAYVWPGLNDPEDPRQSSFAGKFSWELTPDNVTTTWTDSSPQTAVWSKESVTSLLPYHINDFIARMDWAAKGAGNRNPVAVLQGKGGFSPVVLKARPGDVVGLSAEGSRDEDGDSLTFDWYHDEGAGGYYGYLSLEGKETPNLSLRIPRNASRTKIHIISRVVDNGTPPLASFRRAIISVN
;
A
#
# COMPACT_ATOMS: atom_id res chain seq x y z
N MET A 1 75.53 -11.83 19.28
CA MET A 1 74.84 -10.86 18.41
C MET A 1 73.44 -11.41 18.14
N LYS A 2 72.42 -10.95 18.87
CA LYS A 2 71.03 -11.44 18.75
C LYS A 2 70.24 -10.45 17.90
N LEU A 3 69.72 -10.87 16.75
CA LEU A 3 68.76 -10.08 15.96
C LEU A 3 67.36 -10.19 16.58
N PRO A 4 66.55 -9.11 16.61
CA PRO A 4 65.16 -9.20 17.05
C PRO A 4 64.25 -9.60 15.88
N LEU A 5 63.29 -10.48 16.18
CA LEU A 5 62.18 -10.83 15.30
C LEU A 5 61.15 -9.70 15.34
N ALA A 6 60.93 -9.01 14.22
CA ALA A 6 59.88 -8.01 14.08
C ALA A 6 58.54 -8.70 13.78
N LEU A 7 57.57 -8.55 14.67
CA LEU A 7 56.20 -9.01 14.50
C LEU A 7 55.45 -8.01 13.59
N ALA A 8 55.17 -8.38 12.35
CA ALA A 8 54.34 -7.58 11.45
C ALA A 8 52.85 -7.82 11.79
N ALA A 9 52.20 -6.81 12.38
CA ALA A 9 50.75 -6.80 12.56
C ALA A 9 50.08 -6.56 11.20
N VAL A 10 49.40 -7.59 10.69
CA VAL A 10 48.53 -7.47 9.51
C VAL A 10 47.25 -6.78 9.98
N SER A 11 47.13 -5.49 9.72
CA SER A 11 45.89 -4.74 9.93
C SER A 11 44.93 -5.07 8.79
N SER A 12 43.94 -5.91 9.07
CA SER A 12 42.85 -6.22 8.15
C SER A 12 41.95 -4.99 8.03
N LEU A 13 42.16 -4.17 7.00
CA LEU A 13 41.22 -3.14 6.57
C LEU A 13 39.92 -3.83 6.14
N VAL A 14 38.94 -3.86 7.05
CA VAL A 14 37.54 -4.14 6.69
C VAL A 14 37.05 -2.93 5.92
N THR A 15 37.10 -2.99 4.59
CA THR A 15 36.38 -2.05 3.74
C THR A 15 34.89 -2.25 3.97
N ALA A 16 34.27 -1.37 4.77
CA ALA A 16 32.83 -1.24 4.82
C ALA A 16 32.34 -1.00 3.39
N SER A 17 31.73 -2.03 2.79
CA SER A 17 31.09 -1.89 1.50
C SER A 17 29.89 -0.97 1.72
N THR A 18 30.00 0.28 1.27
CA THR A 18 28.86 1.20 1.21
C THR A 18 27.84 0.59 0.26
N PHE A 19 26.80 -0.04 0.80
CA PHE A 19 25.63 -0.45 0.04
C PHE A 19 24.90 0.79 -0.47
N SER A 20 25.35 1.37 -1.57
CA SER A 20 24.54 2.32 -2.33
C SER A 20 23.61 1.52 -3.25
N GLN A 21 22.60 0.91 -2.64
CA GLN A 21 21.44 0.47 -3.40
C GLN A 21 20.64 1.74 -3.68
N HIS A 22 20.59 2.18 -4.94
CA HIS A 22 19.74 3.31 -5.32
C HIS A 22 18.32 3.05 -4.82
N ALA A 23 17.69 4.05 -4.20
CA ALA A 23 16.32 3.92 -3.71
C ALA A 23 15.43 3.40 -4.85
N PRO A 24 14.59 2.36 -4.60
CA PRO A 24 13.74 1.80 -5.63
C PRO A 24 12.72 2.83 -6.09
N LEU A 25 12.20 2.63 -7.30
CA LEU A 25 11.04 3.37 -7.78
C LEU A 25 9.84 3.09 -6.88
N LYS A 26 8.99 4.10 -6.72
CA LYS A 26 7.75 3.94 -5.95
C LYS A 26 6.75 3.04 -6.71
N PRO A 27 5.84 2.33 -6.03
CA PRO A 27 4.66 1.77 -6.69
C PRO A 27 3.82 2.88 -7.34
N ARG A 28 3.33 2.63 -8.55
CA ARG A 28 2.45 3.53 -9.32
C ARG A 28 1.02 3.37 -8.84
N ILE A 29 0.35 4.46 -8.46
CA ILE A 29 -1.04 4.41 -8.01
C ILE A 29 -1.94 5.40 -8.74
N ILE A 30 -3.19 4.97 -8.96
CA ILE A 30 -4.31 5.81 -9.40
C ILE A 30 -5.39 5.76 -8.32
N VAL A 31 -5.95 6.91 -7.97
CA VAL A 31 -7.05 7.02 -7.01
C VAL A 31 -8.33 7.40 -7.74
N LEU A 32 -9.35 6.54 -7.64
CA LEU A 32 -10.72 6.82 -8.07
C LEU A 32 -11.55 7.09 -6.83
N THR A 33 -11.87 8.35 -6.58
CA THR A 33 -12.46 8.79 -5.31
C THR A 33 -13.78 9.50 -5.53
N ASP A 34 -14.76 9.20 -4.70
CA ASP A 34 -16.03 9.91 -4.63
C ASP A 34 -16.03 10.95 -3.50
N ILE A 35 -14.84 11.52 -3.24
CA ILE A 35 -14.61 12.59 -2.27
C ILE A 35 -15.65 13.70 -2.40
N THR A 36 -16.23 14.03 -1.27
CA THR A 36 -17.28 15.03 -1.13
C THR A 36 -17.01 15.91 0.08
N GLN A 37 -17.97 16.75 0.43
CA GLN A 37 -17.91 17.55 1.64
C GLN A 37 -17.81 16.65 2.88
N ALA A 38 -16.88 16.96 3.78
CA ALA A 38 -16.63 16.15 4.98
C ALA A 38 -17.82 16.08 5.97
N SER A 39 -18.79 17.00 5.86
CA SER A 39 -20.04 16.92 6.62
C SER A 39 -20.98 15.82 6.13
N TRP A 40 -20.79 15.36 4.89
CA TRP A 40 -21.57 14.30 4.27
C TRP A 40 -20.88 12.95 4.46
N GLU A 41 -19.73 12.77 3.83
CA GLU A 41 -18.83 11.63 4.02
C GLU A 41 -17.39 12.14 4.23
N PRO A 42 -16.88 12.09 5.47
CA PRO A 42 -15.50 12.48 5.79
C PRO A 42 -14.39 11.51 5.34
N ASP A 43 -14.64 10.23 5.10
CA ASP A 43 -13.56 9.23 5.01
C ASP A 43 -12.63 9.35 3.80
N ASP A 44 -13.12 9.68 2.59
CA ASP A 44 -12.26 9.99 1.44
C ASP A 44 -11.28 11.14 1.76
N MET A 45 -11.75 12.15 2.50
CA MET A 45 -10.92 13.29 2.91
C MET A 45 -9.87 12.89 3.94
N GLN A 46 -10.21 11.97 4.85
CA GLN A 46 -9.26 11.38 5.80
C GLN A 46 -8.18 10.58 5.06
N SER A 47 -8.60 9.70 4.16
CA SER A 47 -7.72 8.87 3.33
C SER A 47 -6.81 9.71 2.44
N MET A 48 -7.31 10.80 1.86
CA MET A 48 -6.50 11.73 1.06
C MET A 48 -5.43 12.45 1.89
N VAL A 49 -5.78 12.89 3.11
CA VAL A 49 -4.80 13.51 4.03
C VAL A 49 -3.69 12.51 4.39
N HIS A 50 -4.04 11.27 4.70
CA HIS A 50 -3.06 10.22 5.02
C HIS A 50 -2.18 9.88 3.79
N LEU A 51 -2.78 9.76 2.60
CA LEU A 51 -2.03 9.55 1.36
C LEU A 51 -1.00 10.66 1.13
N PHE A 52 -1.38 11.93 1.30
CA PHE A 52 -0.45 13.06 1.08
C PHE A 52 0.61 13.18 2.17
N ALA A 53 0.30 12.84 3.43
CA ALA A 53 1.30 12.69 4.47
C ALA A 53 2.29 11.54 4.18
N SER A 54 1.92 10.63 3.26
CA SER A 54 2.71 9.47 2.84
C SER A 54 3.14 9.52 1.36
N ALA A 55 3.11 10.71 0.74
CA ALA A 55 3.34 10.86 -0.70
C ALA A 55 4.77 10.49 -1.14
N ASP A 56 5.72 10.38 -0.22
CA ASP A 56 7.07 9.88 -0.49
C ASP A 56 7.16 8.37 -0.72
N LEU A 57 6.10 7.62 -0.42
CA LEU A 57 6.03 6.18 -0.62
C LEU A 57 5.37 5.76 -1.93
N PHE A 58 4.53 6.62 -2.52
CA PHE A 58 3.73 6.29 -3.72
C PHE A 58 3.98 7.27 -4.87
N GLU A 59 3.99 6.75 -6.09
CA GLU A 59 3.93 7.57 -7.30
C GLU A 59 2.45 7.75 -7.64
N ILE A 60 1.88 8.84 -7.15
CA ILE A 60 0.48 9.20 -7.39
C ILE A 60 0.42 9.74 -8.81
N GLU A 61 -0.22 9.01 -9.72
CA GLU A 61 -0.25 9.35 -11.15
C GLU A 61 -1.58 9.90 -11.62
N ALA A 62 -2.66 9.61 -10.91
CA ALA A 62 -3.94 10.25 -11.13
C ALA A 62 -4.77 10.35 -9.86
N LEU A 63 -5.43 11.48 -9.71
CA LEU A 63 -6.42 11.77 -8.66
C LEU A 63 -7.74 12.08 -9.36
N ILE A 64 -8.59 11.06 -9.49
CA ILE A 64 -9.79 11.15 -10.33
C ILE A 64 -11.02 11.22 -9.42
N ALA A 65 -11.69 12.38 -9.43
CA ALA A 65 -13.00 12.51 -8.80
C ALA A 65 -14.03 11.77 -9.65
N THR A 66 -14.77 10.84 -9.06
CA THR A 66 -15.78 10.01 -9.75
C THR A 66 -16.97 9.72 -8.84
N SER A 67 -18.02 9.09 -9.36
CA SER A 67 -19.20 8.68 -8.61
C SER A 67 -18.91 7.53 -7.63
N GLY A 68 -19.69 7.41 -6.56
CA GLY A 68 -19.69 6.29 -5.59
C GLY A 68 -20.85 6.45 -4.60
N TRP A 69 -20.93 5.66 -3.52
CA TRP A 69 -22.07 5.76 -2.58
C TRP A 69 -22.17 7.12 -1.88
N SER A 70 -21.05 7.82 -1.78
CA SER A 70 -20.89 9.00 -0.93
C SER A 70 -21.23 10.30 -1.65
N ILE A 71 -21.41 10.28 -2.97
CA ILE A 71 -21.74 11.49 -3.74
C ILE A 71 -23.26 11.73 -3.84
N PRO A 72 -23.75 12.93 -3.46
CA PRO A 72 -25.07 13.41 -3.86
C PRO A 72 -25.06 13.70 -5.37
N PRO A 73 -26.22 13.66 -6.07
CA PRO A 73 -26.28 13.53 -7.53
C PRO A 73 -25.29 14.37 -8.35
N GLU A 74 -24.99 15.64 -7.98
CA GLU A 74 -23.94 16.48 -8.57
C GLU A 74 -23.52 17.62 -7.63
N PRO A 75 -22.33 18.24 -7.79
CA PRO A 75 -21.22 17.89 -8.69
C PRO A 75 -20.17 16.96 -8.06
N LEU A 76 -19.33 16.34 -8.89
CA LEU A 76 -18.11 15.64 -8.44
C LEU A 76 -17.20 16.58 -7.62
N GLY A 77 -16.32 16.01 -6.79
CA GLY A 77 -15.54 16.74 -5.80
C GLY A 77 -14.06 17.03 -6.08
N PRO A 78 -13.58 17.34 -7.31
CA PRO A 78 -12.13 17.57 -7.53
C PRO A 78 -11.61 18.80 -6.76
N ASN A 79 -12.48 19.74 -6.37
CA ASN A 79 -12.09 20.87 -5.53
C ASN A 79 -11.73 20.45 -4.10
N HIS A 80 -12.34 19.36 -3.58
CA HIS A 80 -11.94 18.83 -2.29
C HIS A 80 -10.54 18.23 -2.35
N ILE A 81 -10.15 17.61 -3.47
CA ILE A 81 -8.76 17.17 -3.71
C ILE A 81 -7.82 18.38 -3.69
N ARG A 82 -8.14 19.44 -4.44
CA ARG A 82 -7.34 20.68 -4.48
C ARG A 82 -7.17 21.31 -3.10
N ASP A 83 -8.22 21.33 -2.28
CA ASP A 83 -8.12 21.86 -0.92
C ASP A 83 -7.11 21.07 -0.04
N VAL A 84 -7.07 19.74 -0.21
CA VAL A 84 -6.10 18.90 0.52
C VAL A 84 -4.70 19.13 -0.03
N ILE A 85 -4.54 19.33 -1.34
CA ILE A 85 -3.25 19.73 -1.95
C ILE A 85 -2.76 21.07 -1.37
N GLU A 86 -3.63 22.04 -1.16
CA GLU A 86 -3.22 23.32 -0.56
C GLU A 86 -2.74 23.15 0.90
N SER A 87 -3.37 22.23 1.62
CA SER A 87 -2.91 21.84 2.96
C SER A 87 -1.55 21.13 2.90
N TYR A 88 -1.37 20.23 1.95
CA TYR A 88 -0.07 19.58 1.67
C TYR A 88 1.01 20.60 1.30
N ARG A 89 0.72 21.55 0.40
CA ARG A 89 1.62 22.64 -0.02
C ARG A 89 2.14 23.43 1.18
N SER A 90 1.27 23.70 2.15
CA SER A 90 1.64 24.42 3.37
C SER A 90 2.62 23.63 4.25
N ASP A 91 2.47 22.31 4.33
CA ASP A 91 3.29 21.43 5.18
C ASP A 91 4.53 20.87 4.44
N LEU A 92 4.55 20.92 3.11
CA LEU A 92 5.60 20.34 2.27
C LEU A 92 7.02 20.83 2.58
N PRO A 93 7.28 22.12 2.89
CA PRO A 93 8.61 22.55 3.30
C PRO A 93 9.14 21.79 4.53
N ASN A 94 8.26 21.44 5.47
CA ASN A 94 8.62 20.68 6.65
C ASN A 94 8.84 19.20 6.34
N LEU A 95 7.99 18.59 5.51
CA LEU A 95 8.15 17.21 5.02
C LEU A 95 9.48 17.02 4.26
N MET A 96 9.79 17.95 3.36
CA MET A 96 11.05 18.00 2.62
C MET A 96 12.25 18.19 3.54
N LYS A 97 12.15 19.12 4.51
CA LYS A 97 13.21 19.33 5.51
C LYS A 97 13.52 18.05 6.27
N ARG A 98 12.48 17.32 6.71
CA ARG A 98 12.68 16.11 7.51
C ARG A 98 13.30 14.96 6.71
N SER A 99 12.97 14.88 5.43
CA SER A 99 13.48 13.88 4.48
C SER A 99 14.77 14.29 3.76
N ASN A 100 15.33 15.47 4.08
CA ASN A 100 16.48 16.07 3.41
C ASN A 100 16.29 16.31 1.89
N GLN A 101 15.05 16.45 1.42
CA GLN A 101 14.77 16.87 0.05
C GLN A 101 14.97 18.39 -0.08
N THR A 102 15.73 18.82 -1.08
CA THR A 102 16.09 20.25 -1.26
C THR A 102 15.54 20.86 -2.55
N ALA A 103 15.07 20.04 -3.50
CA ALA A 103 14.53 20.49 -4.77
C ALA A 103 13.56 19.46 -5.35
N PHE A 104 12.65 19.92 -6.21
CA PHE A 104 11.82 19.05 -7.06
C PHE A 104 12.58 18.64 -8.32
N GLN A 105 12.23 17.48 -8.86
CA GLN A 105 12.75 17.01 -10.14
C GLN A 105 12.17 17.86 -11.28
N LYS A 106 12.89 17.94 -12.41
CA LYS A 106 12.37 18.64 -13.61
C LYS A 106 11.16 17.91 -14.22
N SER A 107 11.11 16.60 -14.03
CA SER A 107 10.02 15.73 -14.43
C SER A 107 9.76 14.78 -13.28
N GLU A 108 8.50 14.70 -12.87
CA GLU A 108 8.06 13.94 -11.70
C GLU A 108 7.25 12.71 -12.08
N ASN A 109 7.27 12.32 -13.36
CA ASN A 109 6.58 11.16 -13.92
C ASN A 109 7.26 9.82 -13.58
N GLN A 110 8.41 9.85 -12.89
CA GLN A 110 9.04 8.66 -12.34
C GLN A 110 9.80 9.02 -11.07
N GLN A 111 9.32 8.51 -9.94
CA GLN A 111 9.71 8.91 -8.60
C GLN A 111 10.33 7.75 -7.84
N LYS A 112 11.31 8.05 -6.99
CA LYS A 112 11.93 7.08 -6.08
C LYS A 112 11.34 7.21 -4.69
N ILE A 113 11.34 6.11 -3.93
CA ILE A 113 10.94 6.12 -2.52
C ILE A 113 11.72 7.19 -1.76
N GLY A 114 11.01 7.97 -0.94
CA GLY A 114 11.54 9.11 -0.18
C GLY A 114 11.41 10.47 -0.87
N TYR A 115 11.00 10.52 -2.16
CA TYR A 115 10.79 11.76 -2.88
C TYR A 115 9.39 12.35 -2.64
N TRP A 116 9.28 13.61 -2.22
CA TRP A 116 8.00 14.30 -2.09
C TRP A 116 7.62 15.02 -3.39
N PRO A 117 6.46 14.73 -4.00
CA PRO A 117 6.03 15.40 -5.23
C PRO A 117 5.72 16.88 -5.03
N SER A 118 5.87 17.69 -6.08
CA SER A 118 5.42 19.08 -6.03
C SER A 118 3.88 19.17 -6.00
N PRO A 119 3.32 20.22 -5.36
CA PRO A 119 1.88 20.47 -5.43
C PRO A 119 1.41 20.73 -6.87
N GLU A 120 2.24 21.37 -7.70
CA GLU A 120 1.95 21.60 -9.12
C GLU A 120 1.80 20.29 -9.89
N TYR A 121 2.65 19.30 -9.62
CA TYR A 121 2.51 17.96 -10.18
C TYR A 121 1.20 17.32 -9.72
N LEU A 122 0.89 17.33 -8.42
CA LEU A 122 -0.35 16.77 -7.88
C LEU A 122 -1.61 17.45 -8.45
N GLU A 123 -1.58 18.77 -8.67
CA GLU A 123 -2.66 19.50 -9.33
C GLU A 123 -2.81 19.08 -10.80
N SER A 124 -1.70 18.84 -11.49
CA SER A 124 -1.68 18.50 -12.92
C SER A 124 -2.26 17.13 -13.26
N ILE A 125 -2.37 16.24 -12.27
CA ILE A 125 -2.90 14.88 -12.40
C ILE A 125 -4.35 14.74 -11.88
N ILE A 126 -4.99 15.84 -11.47
CA ILE A 126 -6.42 15.83 -11.14
C ILE A 126 -7.24 15.69 -12.42
N ARG A 127 -8.15 14.73 -12.43
CA ARG A 127 -9.10 14.52 -13.53
C ARG A 127 -10.52 14.34 -12.99
N ASN A 128 -11.50 14.45 -13.87
CA ASN A 128 -12.88 14.09 -13.59
C ASN A 128 -13.27 12.80 -14.32
N GLY A 129 -13.98 11.95 -13.61
CA GLY A 129 -14.69 10.80 -14.14
C GLY A 129 -16.11 11.15 -14.57
N TYR A 130 -16.95 10.12 -14.64
CA TYR A 130 -18.36 10.25 -14.98
C TYR A 130 -19.20 10.41 -13.70
N PRO A 131 -20.14 11.38 -13.63
CA PRO A 131 -20.88 11.70 -12.40
C PRO A 131 -21.89 10.64 -11.98
N GLU A 132 -22.39 9.86 -12.94
CA GLU A 132 -23.35 8.77 -12.66
C GLU A 132 -22.63 7.45 -12.37
N ARG A 133 -23.17 6.66 -11.44
CA ARG A 133 -22.66 5.32 -11.11
C ARG A 133 -23.06 4.27 -12.13
N GLY A 134 -22.25 3.21 -12.19
CA GLY A 134 -22.67 1.92 -12.72
C GLY A 134 -22.45 1.72 -14.20
N ILE A 135 -22.94 0.59 -14.69
CA ILE A 135 -22.78 0.13 -16.07
C ILE A 135 -23.45 1.07 -17.07
N GLY A 136 -24.47 1.81 -16.62
CA GLY A 136 -25.13 2.85 -17.39
C GLY A 136 -24.24 4.05 -17.68
N SER A 137 -23.04 4.12 -17.10
CA SER A 137 -22.08 5.23 -17.25
C SER A 137 -20.90 4.90 -18.15
N ILE A 138 -20.91 3.72 -18.80
CA ILE A 138 -19.90 3.37 -19.81
C ILE A 138 -20.53 3.17 -21.20
N GLY A 139 -19.73 3.29 -22.26
CA GLY A 139 -20.14 3.11 -23.66
C GLY A 139 -19.80 4.29 -24.57
N ASP A 140 -20.35 4.26 -25.78
CA ASP A 140 -20.13 5.32 -26.78
C ASP A 140 -20.50 6.71 -26.23
N GLY A 141 -19.56 7.65 -26.38
CA GLY A 141 -19.77 9.05 -26.00
C GLY A 141 -19.71 9.32 -24.50
N LYS A 142 -19.21 8.37 -23.69
CA LYS A 142 -19.02 8.53 -22.24
C LYS A 142 -17.56 8.65 -21.81
N ASP A 143 -16.68 8.87 -22.77
CA ASP A 143 -15.28 9.15 -22.52
C ASP A 143 -15.17 10.39 -21.63
N THR A 144 -14.27 10.34 -20.68
CA THR A 144 -13.98 11.43 -19.74
C THR A 144 -12.51 11.75 -19.79
N ASP A 145 -12.16 12.93 -19.29
CA ASP A 145 -10.76 13.31 -19.11
C ASP A 145 -10.03 12.27 -18.23
N GLY A 146 -10.70 11.75 -17.19
CA GLY A 146 -10.16 10.67 -16.36
C GLY A 146 -9.96 9.35 -17.10
N SER A 147 -10.92 8.89 -17.90
CA SER A 147 -10.80 7.60 -18.59
C SER A 147 -9.73 7.61 -19.67
N ASN A 148 -9.64 8.72 -20.43
CA ASN A 148 -8.58 8.89 -21.42
C ASN A 148 -7.21 8.93 -20.75
N PHE A 149 -7.10 9.64 -19.61
CA PHE A 149 -5.83 9.74 -18.89
C PHE A 149 -5.36 8.39 -18.31
N ILE A 150 -6.27 7.53 -17.84
CA ILE A 150 -5.90 6.15 -17.44
C ILE A 150 -5.30 5.39 -18.63
N ILE A 151 -5.87 5.53 -19.83
CA ILE A 151 -5.35 4.87 -21.04
C ILE A 151 -3.93 5.34 -21.31
N ASP A 152 -3.70 6.65 -21.29
CA ASP A 152 -2.37 7.24 -21.51
C ASP A 152 -1.33 6.72 -20.50
N LEU A 153 -1.68 6.68 -19.21
CA LEU A 153 -0.79 6.19 -18.14
C LEU A 153 -0.42 4.71 -18.29
N VAL A 154 -1.37 3.86 -18.68
CA VAL A 154 -1.12 2.42 -18.90
C VAL A 154 -0.24 2.20 -20.13
N ASP A 155 -0.37 3.04 -21.15
CA ASP A 155 0.42 2.97 -22.39
C ASP A 155 1.85 3.50 -22.23
N GLU A 156 2.17 4.16 -21.12
CA GLU A 156 3.53 4.61 -20.84
C GLU A 156 4.54 3.46 -20.88
N VAL A 157 5.77 3.81 -21.28
CA VAL A 157 6.92 2.90 -21.31
C VAL A 157 7.49 2.75 -19.90
N ASP A 158 6.68 2.15 -19.03
CA ASP A 158 7.04 1.73 -17.69
C ASP A 158 6.51 0.29 -17.46
N GLU A 159 7.41 -0.61 -17.06
CA GLU A 159 7.12 -2.02 -16.84
C GLU A 159 6.44 -2.26 -15.48
N ARG A 160 6.45 -1.26 -14.57
CA ARG A 160 5.78 -1.39 -13.29
C ARG A 160 4.27 -1.47 -13.49
N PRO A 161 3.60 -2.31 -12.69
CA PRO A 161 2.14 -2.30 -12.59
C PRO A 161 1.60 -0.94 -12.13
N ILE A 162 0.35 -0.65 -12.49
CA ILE A 162 -0.41 0.45 -11.91
C ILE A 162 -1.48 -0.13 -10.97
N TYR A 163 -1.44 0.30 -9.72
CA TYR A 163 -2.43 -0.06 -8.71
C TYR A 163 -3.56 0.98 -8.69
N VAL A 164 -4.75 0.56 -9.08
CA VAL A 164 -5.95 1.41 -9.11
C VAL A 164 -6.73 1.20 -7.83
N GLY A 165 -6.67 2.19 -6.94
CA GLY A 165 -7.49 2.26 -5.73
C GLY A 165 -8.87 2.79 -6.06
N VAL A 166 -9.90 1.96 -5.89
CA VAL A 166 -11.31 2.32 -6.10
C VAL A 166 -11.92 2.62 -4.73
N TRP A 167 -11.91 3.90 -4.36
CA TRP A 167 -12.45 4.42 -3.10
C TRP A 167 -13.98 4.57 -3.21
N GLY A 168 -14.46 4.96 -4.40
CA GLY A 168 -15.89 4.99 -4.74
C GLY A 168 -16.27 3.98 -5.83
N GLY A 169 -16.71 4.49 -6.98
CA GLY A 169 -17.06 3.71 -8.18
C GLY A 169 -15.87 3.53 -9.13
N ALA A 170 -15.93 2.51 -9.99
CA ALA A 170 -14.87 2.19 -10.95
C ALA A 170 -15.28 2.44 -12.42
N ASN A 171 -16.39 3.16 -12.64
CA ASN A 171 -16.92 3.48 -13.97
C ASN A 171 -15.88 4.12 -14.90
N VAL A 172 -14.95 4.94 -14.38
CA VAL A 172 -13.87 5.57 -15.16
C VAL A 172 -12.89 4.53 -15.69
N LEU A 173 -12.46 3.59 -14.84
CA LEU A 173 -11.59 2.49 -15.26
C LEU A 173 -12.34 1.56 -16.24
N ALA A 174 -13.61 1.26 -15.95
CA ALA A 174 -14.43 0.44 -16.82
C ALA A 174 -14.61 1.08 -18.21
N GLN A 175 -14.81 2.40 -18.30
CA GLN A 175 -14.86 3.14 -19.57
C GLN A 175 -13.52 3.03 -20.30
N SER A 176 -12.40 3.21 -19.59
CA SER A 176 -11.05 3.09 -20.17
C SER A 176 -10.84 1.73 -20.84
N ILE A 177 -11.20 0.65 -20.13
CA ILE A 177 -11.12 -0.71 -20.64
C ILE A 177 -12.11 -0.94 -21.80
N TRP A 178 -13.30 -0.35 -21.72
CA TRP A 178 -14.32 -0.43 -22.77
C TRP A 178 -13.81 0.18 -24.08
N ASP A 179 -13.18 1.35 -24.04
CA ASP A 179 -12.61 2.02 -25.20
C ASP A 179 -11.43 1.25 -25.80
N VAL A 180 -10.51 0.78 -24.96
CA VAL A 180 -9.38 -0.07 -25.41
C VAL A 180 -9.89 -1.33 -26.11
N ARG A 181 -10.89 -2.00 -25.51
CA ARG A 181 -11.51 -3.20 -26.12
C ARG A 181 -12.14 -2.91 -27.48
N ARG A 182 -12.75 -1.75 -27.67
CA ARG A 182 -13.42 -1.38 -28.92
C ARG A 182 -12.45 -0.94 -30.00
N THR A 183 -11.33 -0.33 -29.62
CA THR A 183 -10.41 0.35 -30.56
C THR A 183 -9.14 -0.43 -30.85
N ARG A 184 -8.78 -1.42 -30.04
CA ARG A 184 -7.54 -2.20 -30.17
C ARG A 184 -7.79 -3.68 -30.39
N SER A 185 -6.75 -4.40 -30.77
CA SER A 185 -6.77 -5.86 -30.89
C SER A 185 -6.87 -6.55 -29.53
N GLU A 186 -7.26 -7.82 -29.52
CA GLU A 186 -7.32 -8.63 -28.29
C GLU A 186 -5.97 -8.75 -27.58
N ALA A 187 -4.86 -8.80 -28.35
CA ALA A 187 -3.51 -8.86 -27.79
C ALA A 187 -3.13 -7.54 -27.09
N GLU A 188 -3.49 -6.41 -27.68
CA GLU A 188 -3.25 -5.08 -27.09
C GLU A 188 -4.13 -4.86 -25.85
N LEU A 189 -5.39 -5.31 -25.88
CA LEU A 189 -6.27 -5.30 -24.70
C LEU A 189 -5.69 -6.18 -23.58
N SER A 190 -5.22 -7.38 -23.89
CA SER A 190 -4.61 -8.27 -22.90
C SER A 190 -3.35 -7.64 -22.28
N ALA A 191 -2.50 -7.01 -23.11
CA ALA A 191 -1.34 -6.27 -22.63
C ALA A 191 -1.74 -5.09 -21.72
N PHE A 192 -2.77 -4.34 -22.10
CA PHE A 192 -3.33 -3.25 -21.30
C PHE A 192 -3.83 -3.74 -19.92
N LEU A 193 -4.66 -4.78 -19.90
CA LEU A 193 -5.19 -5.39 -18.67
C LEU A 193 -4.07 -5.95 -17.78
N SER A 194 -3.02 -6.52 -18.38
CA SER A 194 -1.89 -7.10 -17.64
C SER A 194 -1.06 -6.08 -16.84
N LYS A 195 -1.21 -4.77 -17.12
CA LYS A 195 -0.59 -3.68 -16.36
C LYS A 195 -1.44 -3.19 -15.18
N LEU A 196 -2.72 -3.51 -15.13
CA LEU A 196 -3.66 -3.00 -14.13
C LEU A 196 -3.85 -3.96 -12.95
N ARG A 197 -3.75 -3.42 -11.72
CA ARG A 197 -4.08 -4.12 -10.47
C ARG A 197 -5.15 -3.33 -9.75
N VAL A 198 -6.37 -3.85 -9.65
CA VAL A 198 -7.48 -3.13 -9.03
C VAL A 198 -7.63 -3.55 -7.58
N TYR A 199 -7.72 -2.58 -6.67
CA TYR A 199 -8.14 -2.79 -5.28
C TYR A 199 -9.39 -1.94 -5.02
N ALA A 200 -10.52 -2.59 -4.83
CA ALA A 200 -11.80 -1.94 -4.60
C ALA A 200 -12.31 -2.08 -3.16
N ILE A 201 -12.74 -0.96 -2.58
CA ILE A 201 -13.46 -0.90 -1.31
C ILE A 201 -14.91 -1.27 -1.59
N THR A 202 -15.20 -2.57 -1.48
CA THR A 202 -16.47 -3.19 -1.91
C THR A 202 -16.93 -2.71 -3.30
N ASP A 203 -18.16 -3.02 -3.68
CA ASP A 203 -18.76 -2.57 -4.93
C ASP A 203 -19.71 -1.40 -4.63
N GLN A 204 -19.21 -0.17 -4.81
CA GLN A 204 -19.96 1.07 -4.57
C GLN A 204 -20.52 1.70 -5.85
N ASP A 205 -20.39 1.01 -6.98
CA ASP A 205 -20.74 1.52 -8.30
C ASP A 205 -22.20 1.19 -8.70
N ARG A 206 -23.07 1.05 -7.71
CA ARG A 206 -24.51 0.84 -7.86
C ARG A 206 -25.23 1.30 -6.61
N ASP A 207 -26.53 1.53 -6.71
CA ASP A 207 -27.35 1.81 -5.52
C ASP A 207 -27.32 0.62 -4.55
N GLN A 208 -27.31 0.89 -3.25
CA GLN A 208 -27.35 -0.16 -2.24
C GLN A 208 -28.60 -1.04 -2.42
N GLY A 209 -28.39 -2.35 -2.48
CA GLY A 209 -29.45 -3.33 -2.74
C GLY A 209 -29.86 -3.50 -4.21
N ALA A 210 -29.35 -2.67 -5.12
CA ALA A 210 -29.55 -2.89 -6.55
C ALA A 210 -28.77 -4.14 -7.03
N PRO A 211 -29.22 -4.81 -8.11
CA PRO A 211 -28.52 -5.93 -8.69
C PRO A 211 -27.07 -5.59 -9.08
N TYR A 212 -26.14 -6.52 -8.85
CA TYR A 212 -24.75 -6.36 -9.29
C TYR A 212 -24.60 -6.14 -10.79
N THR A 213 -25.56 -6.60 -11.61
CA THR A 213 -25.58 -6.32 -13.05
C THR A 213 -25.66 -4.85 -13.41
N ASN A 214 -26.00 -3.97 -12.46
CA ASN A 214 -26.00 -2.52 -12.65
C ASN A 214 -24.60 -1.90 -12.41
N SER A 215 -23.64 -2.65 -11.87
CA SER A 215 -22.30 -2.16 -11.54
C SER A 215 -21.32 -2.35 -12.70
N SER A 216 -20.51 -1.33 -12.98
CA SER A 216 -19.41 -1.47 -13.93
C SER A 216 -18.26 -2.31 -13.36
N GLN A 217 -18.12 -2.36 -12.03
CA GLN A 217 -17.17 -3.26 -11.35
C GLN A 217 -17.52 -4.72 -11.60
N PHE A 218 -18.81 -5.07 -11.47
CA PHE A 218 -19.29 -6.41 -11.83
C PHE A 218 -19.04 -6.72 -13.30
N TRP A 219 -19.30 -5.78 -14.21
CA TRP A 219 -19.03 -5.96 -15.63
C TRP A 219 -17.56 -6.24 -15.92
N MET A 220 -16.64 -5.49 -15.31
CA MET A 220 -15.19 -5.73 -15.46
C MET A 220 -14.82 -7.14 -15.01
N ARG A 221 -15.19 -7.52 -13.78
CA ARG A 221 -14.88 -8.86 -13.22
C ARG A 221 -15.48 -10.00 -14.04
N LYS A 222 -16.69 -9.81 -14.57
CA LYS A 222 -17.37 -10.82 -15.40
C LYS A 222 -16.79 -10.92 -16.81
N THR A 223 -16.39 -9.79 -17.40
CA THR A 223 -15.96 -9.71 -18.80
C THR A 223 -14.47 -10.04 -18.96
N PHE A 224 -13.65 -9.69 -17.95
CA PHE A 224 -12.20 -9.84 -17.94
C PHE A 224 -11.76 -10.59 -16.66
N PRO A 225 -12.04 -11.90 -16.55
CA PRO A 225 -11.65 -12.70 -15.38
C PRO A 225 -10.12 -12.78 -15.17
N GLU A 226 -9.33 -12.41 -16.17
CA GLU A 226 -7.87 -12.29 -16.11
C GLU A 226 -7.39 -10.98 -15.46
N LEU A 227 -8.25 -9.97 -15.32
CA LEU A 227 -7.90 -8.72 -14.66
C LEU A 227 -7.58 -8.99 -13.19
N PHE A 228 -6.41 -8.55 -12.72
CA PHE A 228 -6.08 -8.61 -11.31
C PHE A 228 -7.02 -7.68 -10.54
N TYR A 229 -7.90 -8.27 -9.72
CA TYR A 229 -8.93 -7.53 -9.01
C TYR A 229 -9.09 -8.04 -7.59
N ILE A 230 -8.99 -7.12 -6.62
CA ILE A 230 -9.30 -7.34 -5.21
C ILE A 230 -10.62 -6.66 -4.89
N SER A 231 -11.60 -7.43 -4.41
CA SER A 231 -12.84 -6.93 -3.80
C SER A 231 -12.71 -7.04 -2.29
N SER A 232 -12.40 -5.93 -1.63
CA SER A 232 -12.28 -5.87 -0.17
C SER A 232 -13.66 -5.73 0.44
N GLU A 233 -14.10 -6.73 1.21
CA GLU A 233 -15.40 -6.76 1.89
C GLU A 233 -15.26 -6.70 3.41
N SER A 234 -14.19 -7.30 3.95
CA SER A 234 -13.97 -7.40 5.40
C SER A 234 -12.84 -6.52 5.91
N ALA A 235 -11.75 -6.36 5.15
CA ALA A 235 -10.55 -5.67 5.58
C ALA A 235 -10.80 -4.18 5.82
N TRP A 236 -11.44 -3.50 4.86
CA TRP A 236 -11.72 -2.06 4.95
C TRP A 236 -12.63 -1.73 6.14
N VAL A 237 -13.63 -2.58 6.41
CA VAL A 237 -14.51 -2.43 7.57
C VAL A 237 -13.72 -2.56 8.87
N ALA A 238 -12.84 -3.56 8.97
CA ALA A 238 -12.01 -3.74 10.15
C ALA A 238 -11.00 -2.61 10.33
N TYR A 239 -10.37 -2.16 9.25
CA TYR A 239 -9.44 -1.03 9.25
C TYR A 239 -10.11 0.20 9.86
N GLY A 240 -11.24 0.64 9.28
CA GLY A 240 -11.88 1.86 9.72
C GLY A 240 -12.62 1.76 11.05
N ARG A 241 -13.19 0.60 11.39
CA ARG A 241 -13.82 0.40 12.71
C ARG A 241 -12.79 0.30 13.83
N THR A 242 -11.66 -0.37 13.61
CA THR A 242 -10.62 -0.45 14.63
C THR A 242 -10.03 0.93 14.92
N ILE A 243 -9.81 1.76 13.89
CA ILE A 243 -9.45 3.16 14.10
C ILE A 243 -10.51 3.86 14.95
N ARG A 244 -11.77 3.83 14.51
CA ARG A 244 -12.89 4.52 15.16
C ARG A 244 -13.06 4.12 16.63
N ASP A 245 -13.06 2.82 16.90
CA ASP A 245 -13.46 2.25 18.18
C ASP A 245 -12.30 2.14 19.18
N THR A 246 -11.06 2.07 18.71
CA THR A 246 -9.88 1.82 19.55
C THR A 246 -8.90 2.98 19.59
N TYR A 247 -8.62 3.60 18.43
CA TYR A 247 -7.52 4.55 18.29
C TYR A 247 -7.97 6.00 18.15
N TRP A 248 -9.26 6.25 17.94
CA TRP A 248 -9.73 7.58 17.57
C TRP A 248 -9.38 8.65 18.61
N ASP A 249 -9.85 8.51 19.83
CA ASP A 249 -9.63 9.53 20.87
C ASP A 249 -8.16 9.57 21.34
N SER A 250 -7.47 8.43 21.32
CA SER A 250 -6.12 8.28 21.88
C SER A 250 -5.00 8.64 20.91
N HIS A 251 -5.23 8.53 19.60
CA HIS A 251 -4.23 8.75 18.55
C HIS A 251 -4.71 9.79 17.54
N TYR A 252 -5.92 9.66 17.00
CA TYR A 252 -6.35 10.54 15.91
C TYR A 252 -6.67 11.94 16.40
N VAL A 253 -7.43 12.09 17.49
CA VAL A 253 -7.77 13.41 18.06
C VAL A 253 -6.54 14.12 18.62
N THR A 254 -5.62 13.37 19.24
CA THR A 254 -4.47 13.90 19.97
C THR A 254 -3.24 14.11 19.08
N GLU A 255 -2.99 13.19 18.15
CA GLU A 255 -1.74 13.11 17.41
C GLU A 255 -1.86 13.31 15.89
N ILE A 256 -3.07 13.32 15.32
CA ILE A 256 -3.27 13.57 13.87
C ILE A 256 -4.04 14.88 13.65
N GLN A 257 -5.23 15.01 14.25
CA GLN A 257 -6.07 16.19 14.08
C GLN A 257 -5.37 17.46 14.60
N GLY A 258 -5.44 18.51 13.79
CA GLY A 258 -4.84 19.81 14.09
C GLY A 258 -3.31 19.90 13.91
N LYS A 259 -2.60 18.80 13.60
CA LYS A 259 -1.15 18.83 13.31
C LYS A 259 -0.90 19.31 11.88
N GLY A 260 -0.12 20.39 11.73
CA GLY A 260 0.12 20.99 10.41
C GLY A 260 -1.16 21.56 9.78
N ALA A 261 -1.10 21.88 8.50
CA ALA A 261 -2.26 22.23 7.70
C ALA A 261 -3.08 20.97 7.32
N LEU A 262 -2.41 19.87 6.98
CA LEU A 262 -3.05 18.58 6.66
C LEU A 262 -3.95 18.09 7.81
N GLY A 263 -3.46 18.11 9.05
CA GLY A 263 -4.23 17.61 10.20
C GLY A 263 -5.41 18.52 10.56
N LYS A 264 -5.37 19.81 10.20
CA LYS A 264 -6.53 20.71 10.33
C LYS A 264 -7.62 20.39 9.30
N LYS A 265 -7.24 19.80 8.16
CA LYS A 265 -8.17 19.34 7.13
C LYS A 265 -8.75 17.97 7.46
N TYR A 266 -8.11 17.17 8.31
CA TYR A 266 -8.55 15.84 8.72
C TYR A 266 -9.86 15.88 9.55
N PRO A 267 -11.02 15.53 8.97
CA PRO A 267 -12.32 15.67 9.64
C PRO A 267 -12.57 14.55 10.66
N LYS A 268 -13.58 14.73 11.51
CA LYS A 268 -14.09 13.64 12.36
C LYS A 268 -14.84 12.62 11.49
N TRP A 269 -14.68 11.33 11.78
CA TRP A 269 -15.44 10.25 11.13
C TRP A 269 -16.96 10.41 11.31
N ARG A 270 -17.72 9.86 10.38
CA ARG A 270 -19.19 9.76 10.46
C ARG A 270 -19.69 8.33 10.62
N TYR A 271 -19.13 7.39 9.87
CA TYR A 271 -19.50 5.97 9.93
C TYR A 271 -18.34 5.10 10.39
N ILE A 272 -17.26 5.13 9.63
CA ILE A 272 -15.93 4.59 9.95
C ILE A 272 -14.88 5.67 9.67
N ALA A 273 -13.63 5.43 10.06
CA ALA A 273 -12.52 6.33 9.74
C ALA A 273 -11.68 5.72 8.61
N GLU A 274 -11.21 6.53 7.65
CA GLU A 274 -10.28 6.10 6.59
C GLU A 274 -10.72 4.80 5.87
N GLY A 275 -11.97 4.72 5.42
CA GLY A 275 -12.51 3.55 4.72
C GLY A 275 -11.66 3.11 3.53
N ASP A 276 -11.02 4.06 2.85
CA ASP A 276 -10.33 3.85 1.58
C ASP A 276 -8.81 3.77 1.68
N SER A 277 -8.25 4.12 2.84
CA SER A 277 -6.81 4.01 3.07
C SER A 277 -6.23 2.60 2.83
N PRO A 278 -6.98 1.50 3.02
CA PRO A 278 -6.54 0.17 2.57
C PRO A 278 -6.08 0.11 1.10
N CYS A 279 -6.61 0.93 0.18
CA CYS A 279 -6.19 0.92 -1.24
C CYS A 279 -4.71 1.22 -1.42
N PHE A 280 -4.17 2.22 -0.71
CA PHE A 280 -2.73 2.53 -0.78
C PHE A 280 -1.92 1.79 0.29
N ALA A 281 -2.52 1.42 1.43
CA ALA A 281 -1.87 0.60 2.44
C ALA A 281 -1.56 -0.84 1.92
N TYR A 282 -2.30 -1.33 0.91
CA TYR A 282 -2.04 -2.61 0.26
C TYR A 282 -0.68 -2.66 -0.45
N VAL A 283 -0.25 -1.52 -1.00
CA VAL A 283 1.02 -1.38 -1.73
C VAL A 283 2.12 -0.76 -0.86
N TRP A 284 1.94 -0.77 0.46
CA TRP A 284 2.92 -0.24 1.39
C TRP A 284 4.26 -0.99 1.27
N PRO A 285 5.37 -0.30 1.00
CA PRO A 285 6.64 -0.97 0.73
C PRO A 285 7.16 -1.83 1.90
N GLY A 286 7.52 -3.09 1.60
CA GLY A 286 8.34 -3.96 2.47
C GLY A 286 7.59 -5.08 3.20
N LEU A 287 6.30 -4.90 3.49
CA LEU A 287 5.52 -5.87 4.25
C LEU A 287 5.05 -7.06 3.40
N ASN A 288 4.44 -6.78 2.25
CA ASN A 288 3.92 -7.77 1.32
C ASN A 288 4.42 -7.50 -0.11
N ASP A 289 4.38 -8.56 -0.92
CA ASP A 289 4.39 -8.44 -2.37
C ASP A 289 2.94 -8.18 -2.84
N PRO A 290 2.63 -6.99 -3.39
CA PRO A 290 1.29 -6.65 -3.85
C PRO A 290 0.84 -7.46 -5.09
N GLU A 291 1.71 -8.27 -5.70
CA GLU A 291 1.30 -9.24 -6.72
C GLU A 291 0.78 -10.56 -6.11
N ASP A 292 0.86 -10.74 -4.78
CA ASP A 292 0.41 -11.95 -4.08
C ASP A 292 -0.58 -11.62 -2.95
N PRO A 293 -1.89 -11.51 -3.25
CA PRO A 293 -2.93 -11.11 -2.29
C PRO A 293 -3.10 -12.06 -1.08
N ARG A 294 -2.50 -13.24 -1.12
CA ARG A 294 -2.50 -14.20 0.00
C ARG A 294 -1.57 -13.77 1.13
N GLN A 295 -0.71 -12.79 0.92
CA GLN A 295 0.19 -12.29 1.94
C GLN A 295 -0.55 -11.31 2.86
N SER A 296 -0.29 -11.39 4.16
CA SER A 296 -0.78 -10.39 5.12
C SER A 296 -0.20 -9.02 4.78
N SER A 297 -1.08 -8.02 4.75
CA SER A 297 -0.78 -6.60 4.48
C SER A 297 -1.52 -5.71 5.49
N PHE A 298 -1.21 -4.40 5.48
CA PHE A 298 -2.00 -3.40 6.22
C PHE A 298 -3.46 -3.31 5.73
N ALA A 299 -3.71 -3.79 4.51
CA ALA A 299 -5.02 -3.79 3.85
C ALA A 299 -5.72 -5.15 3.88
N GLY A 300 -5.22 -6.11 4.67
CA GLY A 300 -5.82 -7.43 4.80
C GLY A 300 -5.14 -8.52 3.98
N LYS A 301 -5.86 -9.62 3.81
CA LYS A 301 -5.39 -10.86 3.19
C LYS A 301 -6.53 -11.53 2.44
N PHE A 302 -6.27 -11.98 1.22
CA PHE A 302 -7.30 -12.35 0.27
C PHE A 302 -7.10 -13.76 -0.28
N SER A 303 -8.23 -14.39 -0.62
CA SER A 303 -8.28 -15.69 -1.28
C SER A 303 -8.94 -15.52 -2.65
N TRP A 304 -8.56 -16.34 -3.62
CA TRP A 304 -9.25 -16.39 -4.91
C TRP A 304 -10.53 -17.21 -4.74
N GLU A 305 -11.68 -16.55 -4.63
CA GLU A 305 -12.95 -17.17 -4.25
C GLU A 305 -14.15 -16.51 -4.94
N LEU A 306 -15.31 -17.17 -4.91
CA LEU A 306 -16.57 -16.64 -5.43
C LEU A 306 -16.97 -15.41 -4.61
N THR A 307 -17.29 -14.32 -5.27
CA THR A 307 -17.64 -13.04 -4.63
C THR A 307 -19.12 -12.99 -4.22
N PRO A 308 -19.54 -11.99 -3.41
CA PRO A 308 -20.94 -11.84 -2.96
C PRO A 308 -21.99 -11.71 -4.08
N ASP A 309 -21.58 -11.46 -5.32
CA ASP A 309 -22.48 -11.47 -6.47
C ASP A 309 -22.90 -12.88 -6.93
N ASN A 310 -22.27 -13.93 -6.40
CA ASN A 310 -22.49 -15.34 -6.72
C ASN A 310 -22.27 -15.73 -8.19
N VAL A 311 -21.53 -14.91 -8.95
CA VAL A 311 -21.26 -15.11 -10.38
C VAL A 311 -19.77 -15.04 -10.70
N THR A 312 -19.05 -14.07 -10.13
CA THR A 312 -17.65 -13.81 -10.44
C THR A 312 -16.72 -14.32 -9.34
N THR A 313 -15.52 -14.74 -9.73
CA THR A 313 -14.45 -15.17 -8.82
C THR A 313 -13.29 -14.19 -8.94
N THR A 314 -12.78 -13.73 -7.80
CA THR A 314 -11.67 -12.76 -7.75
C THR A 314 -10.91 -12.92 -6.43
N TRP A 315 -9.86 -12.12 -6.20
CA TRP A 315 -9.28 -11.99 -4.86
C TRP A 315 -10.27 -11.25 -3.95
N THR A 316 -10.75 -11.90 -2.89
CA THR A 316 -11.67 -11.27 -1.95
C THR A 316 -11.52 -11.88 -0.56
N ASP A 317 -12.07 -11.22 0.44
CA ASP A 317 -12.12 -11.64 1.84
C ASP A 317 -13.57 -11.72 2.34
N SER A 318 -14.46 -12.14 1.44
CA SER A 318 -15.89 -12.23 1.67
C SER A 318 -16.32 -13.52 2.37
N SER A 319 -15.58 -14.62 2.18
CA SER A 319 -15.89 -15.89 2.84
C SER A 319 -15.57 -15.83 4.34
N PRO A 320 -16.29 -16.57 5.21
CA PRO A 320 -16.10 -16.49 6.65
C PRO A 320 -14.66 -16.72 7.12
N GLN A 321 -13.94 -17.67 6.49
CA GLN A 321 -12.57 -17.99 6.87
C GLN A 321 -11.58 -16.92 6.40
N THR A 322 -11.68 -16.48 5.14
CA THR A 322 -10.81 -15.43 4.61
C THR A 322 -11.05 -14.11 5.33
N ALA A 323 -12.30 -13.79 5.67
CA ALA A 323 -12.65 -12.63 6.48
C ALA A 323 -11.94 -12.62 7.85
N VAL A 324 -11.81 -13.77 8.53
CA VAL A 324 -11.07 -13.84 9.80
C VAL A 324 -9.60 -13.51 9.59
N TRP A 325 -8.94 -14.16 8.62
CA TRP A 325 -7.53 -13.91 8.32
C TRP A 325 -7.26 -12.47 7.90
N SER A 326 -8.15 -11.89 7.10
CA SER A 326 -8.04 -10.51 6.64
C SER A 326 -8.14 -9.52 7.81
N LYS A 327 -9.10 -9.72 8.72
CA LYS A 327 -9.27 -8.89 9.92
C LYS A 327 -8.09 -9.02 10.89
N GLU A 328 -7.58 -10.23 11.09
CA GLU A 328 -6.40 -10.48 11.91
C GLU A 328 -5.15 -9.80 11.32
N SER A 329 -4.98 -9.86 10.00
CA SER A 329 -3.90 -9.15 9.29
C SER A 329 -4.00 -7.64 9.57
N VAL A 330 -5.15 -7.02 9.29
CA VAL A 330 -5.35 -5.59 9.51
C VAL A 330 -5.11 -5.22 10.97
N THR A 331 -5.83 -5.83 11.91
CA THR A 331 -5.84 -5.39 13.32
C THR A 331 -4.49 -5.59 14.02
N SER A 332 -3.73 -6.63 13.68
CA SER A 332 -2.39 -6.86 14.26
C SER A 332 -1.30 -5.92 13.72
N LEU A 333 -1.50 -5.38 12.51
CA LEU A 333 -0.54 -4.51 11.84
C LEU A 333 -0.87 -3.03 11.98
N LEU A 334 -2.14 -2.69 12.15
CA LEU A 334 -2.65 -1.33 12.21
C LEU A 334 -1.92 -0.39 13.19
N PRO A 335 -1.48 -0.82 14.40
CA PRO A 335 -0.72 0.06 15.30
C PRO A 335 0.54 0.63 14.66
N TYR A 336 1.24 -0.15 13.83
CA TYR A 336 2.46 0.28 13.15
C TYR A 336 2.16 1.28 12.03
N HIS A 337 1.05 1.08 11.31
CA HIS A 337 0.60 2.00 10.27
C HIS A 337 0.14 3.34 10.88
N ILE A 338 -0.57 3.31 12.00
CA ILE A 338 -0.99 4.52 12.73
C ILE A 338 0.22 5.28 13.27
N ASN A 339 1.21 4.58 13.84
CA ASN A 339 2.43 5.24 14.32
C ASN A 339 3.19 5.92 13.19
N ASP A 340 3.27 5.28 12.03
CA ASP A 340 3.85 5.88 10.82
C ASP A 340 3.11 7.17 10.43
N PHE A 341 1.77 7.13 10.39
CA PHE A 341 0.99 8.32 10.11
C PHE A 341 1.20 9.43 11.13
N ILE A 342 1.23 9.11 12.44
CA ILE A 342 1.51 10.09 13.50
C ILE A 342 2.87 10.75 13.30
N ALA A 343 3.92 9.96 13.03
CA ALA A 343 5.25 10.49 12.79
C ALA A 343 5.26 11.42 11.56
N ARG A 344 4.55 11.06 10.49
CA ARG A 344 4.39 11.89 9.30
C ARG A 344 3.63 13.20 9.57
N MET A 345 2.64 13.18 10.46
CA MET A 345 1.94 14.39 10.90
C MET A 345 2.85 15.30 11.75
N ASP A 346 3.77 14.72 12.52
CA ASP A 346 4.83 15.48 13.18
C ASP A 346 5.80 16.10 12.16
N TRP A 347 6.16 15.36 11.11
CA TRP A 347 6.99 15.89 10.02
C TRP A 347 6.30 17.05 9.34
N ALA A 348 5.02 16.91 8.98
CA ALA A 348 4.22 17.97 8.39
C ALA A 348 4.17 19.22 9.28
N ALA A 349 3.92 19.03 10.57
CA ALA A 349 3.75 20.14 11.51
C ALA A 349 5.07 20.86 11.88
N LYS A 350 6.18 20.13 11.99
CA LYS A 350 7.41 20.62 12.66
C LYS A 350 8.68 20.48 11.81
N GLY A 351 8.65 19.67 10.76
CA GLY A 351 9.84 19.26 10.00
C GLY A 351 10.81 18.43 10.85
N ALA A 352 10.26 17.73 11.84
CA ALA A 352 10.93 16.89 12.83
C ALA A 352 9.98 15.74 13.22
N GLY A 353 10.48 14.73 13.93
CA GLY A 353 9.72 13.53 14.30
C GLY A 353 10.49 12.27 13.92
N ASN A 354 10.09 11.11 14.43
CA ASN A 354 10.82 9.86 14.23
C ASN A 354 10.85 9.40 12.74
N ARG A 355 11.82 8.59 12.32
CA ARG A 355 11.88 7.91 11.01
C ARG A 355 11.93 6.40 11.20
N ASN A 356 11.27 5.67 10.30
CA ASN A 356 11.29 4.21 10.34
C ASN A 356 12.72 3.68 10.24
N PRO A 357 13.02 2.58 10.94
CA PRO A 357 14.33 1.95 10.85
C PRO A 357 14.54 1.36 9.45
N VAL A 358 15.79 1.25 9.01
CA VAL A 358 16.14 0.59 7.76
C VAL A 358 16.36 -0.90 8.02
N ALA A 359 15.38 -1.72 7.66
CA ALA A 359 15.43 -3.17 7.85
C ALA A 359 16.22 -3.89 6.75
N VAL A 360 17.14 -4.77 7.16
CA VAL A 360 17.95 -5.65 6.30
C VAL A 360 17.49 -7.10 6.46
N LEU A 361 17.57 -7.89 5.40
CA LEU A 361 17.33 -9.33 5.45
C LEU A 361 18.33 -10.06 4.58
N GLN A 362 19.08 -11.00 5.15
CA GLN A 362 20.13 -11.76 4.49
C GLN A 362 21.15 -10.85 3.77
N GLY A 363 21.55 -9.76 4.43
CA GLY A 363 22.48 -8.76 3.88
C GLY A 363 21.92 -7.91 2.73
N LYS A 364 20.63 -8.04 2.38
CA LYS A 364 19.98 -7.25 1.34
C LYS A 364 19.13 -6.16 1.96
N GLY A 365 19.25 -4.92 1.50
CA GLY A 365 18.31 -3.82 1.80
C GLY A 365 17.07 -3.86 0.88
N GLY A 366 16.28 -2.79 0.91
CA GLY A 366 15.11 -2.59 0.05
C GLY A 366 13.86 -3.31 0.52
N PHE A 367 12.82 -3.30 -0.32
CA PHE A 367 11.46 -3.76 0.02
C PHE A 367 11.10 -5.13 -0.55
N SER A 368 11.85 -5.64 -1.53
CA SER A 368 11.54 -6.92 -2.16
C SER A 368 11.77 -8.11 -1.20
N PRO A 369 10.93 -9.16 -1.29
CA PRO A 369 11.13 -10.38 -0.53
C PRO A 369 12.47 -11.06 -0.83
N VAL A 370 13.03 -11.74 0.17
CA VAL A 370 14.21 -12.60 -0.01
C VAL A 370 13.76 -14.05 -0.17
N VAL A 371 13.95 -14.60 -1.37
CA VAL A 371 13.59 -15.99 -1.67
C VAL A 371 14.75 -16.93 -1.36
N LEU A 372 14.46 -17.99 -0.62
CA LEU A 372 15.38 -19.06 -0.22
C LEU A 372 14.84 -20.41 -0.70
N LYS A 373 15.71 -21.41 -0.81
CA LYS A 373 15.33 -22.80 -1.10
C LYS A 373 15.74 -23.69 0.06
N ALA A 374 14.89 -24.63 0.42
CA ALA A 374 15.18 -25.63 1.45
C ALA A 374 14.46 -26.95 1.13
N ARG A 375 14.87 -28.02 1.80
CA ARG A 375 14.18 -29.33 1.78
C ARG A 375 13.47 -29.59 3.10
N PRO A 376 12.46 -30.46 3.12
CA PRO A 376 11.85 -30.90 4.37
C PRO A 376 12.90 -31.46 5.35
N GLY A 377 12.91 -30.93 6.58
CA GLY A 377 13.84 -31.31 7.64
C GLY A 377 15.12 -30.46 7.75
N ASP A 378 15.45 -29.64 6.74
CA ASP A 378 16.58 -28.71 6.78
C ASP A 378 16.43 -27.70 7.93
N VAL A 379 17.54 -27.16 8.42
CA VAL A 379 17.54 -25.99 9.32
C VAL A 379 17.95 -24.78 8.49
N VAL A 380 17.10 -23.75 8.48
CA VAL A 380 17.32 -22.50 7.76
C VAL A 380 17.60 -21.40 8.78
N GLY A 381 18.68 -20.65 8.55
CA GLY A 381 18.98 -19.42 9.28
C GLY A 381 18.51 -18.19 8.51
N LEU A 382 17.84 -17.26 9.18
CA LEU A 382 17.47 -15.93 8.69
C LEU A 382 18.17 -14.88 9.53
N SER A 383 18.66 -13.80 8.90
CA SER A 383 19.40 -12.76 9.59
C SER A 383 18.92 -11.37 9.16
N ALA A 384 18.60 -10.54 10.14
CA ALA A 384 18.31 -9.12 10.00
C ALA A 384 19.50 -8.24 10.44
N GLU A 385 20.69 -8.84 10.59
CA GLU A 385 21.94 -8.12 10.85
C GLU A 385 22.19 -7.03 9.80
N GLY A 386 22.68 -5.89 10.25
CA GLY A 386 22.85 -4.68 9.43
C GLY A 386 21.60 -3.80 9.33
N SER A 387 20.48 -4.20 9.95
CA SER A 387 19.37 -3.26 10.20
C SER A 387 19.85 -2.13 11.09
N ARG A 388 19.38 -0.90 10.83
CA ARG A 388 19.85 0.30 11.55
C ARG A 388 18.72 1.31 11.69
N ASP A 389 18.86 2.17 12.69
CA ASP A 389 18.07 3.38 12.81
C ASP A 389 18.90 4.59 12.37
N GLU A 390 18.30 5.53 11.63
CA GLU A 390 19.02 6.71 11.13
C GLU A 390 18.95 7.91 12.08
N ASP A 391 18.09 7.87 13.09
CA ASP A 391 17.99 8.86 14.16
C ASP A 391 18.79 8.45 15.42
N GLY A 392 19.29 7.22 15.45
CA GLY A 392 20.14 6.67 16.50
C GLY A 392 19.37 5.87 17.56
N ASP A 393 18.11 5.57 17.29
CA ASP A 393 17.25 4.80 18.18
C ASP A 393 17.67 3.32 18.24
N SER A 394 17.34 2.66 19.35
CA SER A 394 17.61 1.24 19.57
C SER A 394 16.56 0.38 18.87
N LEU A 395 17.00 -0.75 18.31
CA LEU A 395 16.13 -1.65 17.55
C LEU A 395 15.71 -2.87 18.36
N THR A 396 14.45 -3.23 18.21
CA THR A 396 13.90 -4.52 18.61
C THR A 396 13.51 -5.33 17.37
N PHE A 397 13.56 -6.66 17.49
CA PHE A 397 13.30 -7.59 16.40
C PHE A 397 12.18 -8.53 16.82
N ASP A 398 11.27 -8.81 15.89
CA ASP A 398 10.26 -9.85 16.05
C ASP A 398 10.07 -10.59 14.73
N TRP A 399 10.17 -11.92 14.78
CA TRP A 399 9.98 -12.79 13.63
C TRP A 399 8.73 -13.64 13.79
N TYR A 400 7.89 -13.66 12.75
CA TYR A 400 6.66 -14.44 12.76
C TYR A 400 6.35 -15.07 11.41
N HIS A 401 5.55 -16.13 11.46
CA HIS A 401 5.08 -16.86 10.29
C HIS A 401 3.80 -16.22 9.75
N ASP A 402 3.81 -15.84 8.46
CA ASP A 402 2.59 -15.46 7.75
C ASP A 402 1.89 -16.73 7.23
N GLU A 403 1.14 -17.35 8.14
CA GLU A 403 0.52 -18.66 7.94
C GLU A 403 -0.39 -18.69 6.72
N GLY A 404 -0.26 -19.72 5.88
CA GLY A 404 -1.12 -19.90 4.70
C GLY A 404 -0.75 -19.07 3.48
N ALA A 405 0.06 -18.01 3.60
CA ALA A 405 0.44 -17.16 2.46
C ALA A 405 1.10 -17.95 1.32
N GLY A 406 1.92 -18.94 1.68
CA GLY A 406 2.57 -19.86 0.75
C GLY A 406 1.99 -21.28 0.72
N GLY A 407 0.78 -21.48 1.27
CA GLY A 407 0.10 -22.77 1.35
C GLY A 407 0.54 -23.68 2.51
N TYR A 408 1.42 -23.21 3.40
CA TYR A 408 1.76 -23.92 4.64
C TYR A 408 1.01 -23.34 5.84
N TYR A 409 0.21 -24.18 6.51
CA TYR A 409 -0.66 -23.81 7.65
C TYR A 409 -0.19 -24.40 8.99
N GLY A 410 0.98 -25.05 9.01
CA GLY A 410 1.45 -25.69 10.23
C GLY A 410 2.16 -24.71 11.16
N TYR A 411 2.19 -25.06 12.44
CA TYR A 411 3.04 -24.38 13.42
C TYR A 411 4.52 -24.46 13.02
N LEU A 412 5.27 -23.40 13.32
CA LEU A 412 6.72 -23.31 13.15
C LEU A 412 7.36 -22.92 14.48
N SER A 413 8.37 -23.69 14.89
CA SER A 413 9.25 -23.29 15.99
C SER A 413 10.32 -22.34 15.45
N LEU A 414 10.33 -21.12 15.99
CA LEU A 414 11.20 -20.01 15.57
C LEU A 414 12.21 -19.70 16.69
N GLU A 415 13.41 -20.27 16.59
CA GLU A 415 14.48 -20.06 17.58
C GLU A 415 15.18 -18.72 17.35
N GLY A 416 15.23 -17.85 18.37
CA GLY A 416 15.80 -16.52 18.22
C GLY A 416 14.83 -15.48 17.61
N LYS A 417 13.51 -15.76 17.66
CA LYS A 417 12.46 -14.89 17.10
C LYS A 417 12.43 -13.44 17.62
N GLU A 418 13.11 -13.13 18.72
CA GLU A 418 13.21 -11.77 19.29
C GLU A 418 14.63 -11.20 19.16
N THR A 419 15.44 -11.75 18.25
CA THR A 419 16.83 -11.35 18.01
C THR A 419 17.06 -11.06 16.52
N PRO A 420 18.19 -10.43 16.13
CA PRO A 420 18.52 -10.24 14.72
C PRO A 420 18.66 -11.55 13.93
N ASN A 421 18.88 -12.69 14.59
CA ASN A 421 19.14 -13.96 13.92
C ASN A 421 18.11 -15.01 14.33
N LEU A 422 17.37 -15.51 13.35
CA LEU A 422 16.35 -16.53 13.51
C LEU A 422 16.86 -17.86 12.93
N SER A 423 16.55 -18.97 13.60
CA SER A 423 16.72 -20.33 13.09
C SER A 423 15.37 -21.04 13.10
N LEU A 424 15.04 -21.75 12.01
CA LEU A 424 13.85 -22.60 11.94
C LEU A 424 14.16 -23.93 11.26
N ARG A 425 13.55 -24.99 11.75
CA ARG A 425 13.55 -26.30 11.09
C ARG A 425 12.38 -26.39 10.13
N ILE A 426 12.65 -26.72 8.87
CA ILE A 426 11.62 -26.92 7.87
C ILE A 426 10.82 -28.19 8.20
N PRO A 427 9.50 -28.09 8.37
CA PRO A 427 8.64 -29.23 8.66
C PRO A 427 8.72 -30.31 7.58
N ARG A 428 8.69 -31.58 7.98
CA ARG A 428 8.79 -32.71 7.04
C ARG A 428 7.61 -32.79 6.06
N ASN A 429 6.47 -32.21 6.43
CA ASN A 429 5.23 -32.15 5.64
C ASN A 429 5.09 -30.86 4.81
N ALA A 430 6.11 -29.99 4.77
CA ALA A 430 6.08 -28.74 4.00
C ALA A 430 6.52 -28.89 2.52
N SER A 431 6.66 -30.11 1.99
CA SER A 431 7.08 -30.28 0.58
C SER A 431 6.08 -29.60 -0.37
N ARG A 432 6.60 -28.89 -1.39
CA ARG A 432 5.85 -28.15 -2.40
C ARG A 432 5.04 -26.97 -1.89
N THR A 433 5.34 -26.47 -0.69
CA THR A 433 4.79 -25.21 -0.18
C THR A 433 5.86 -24.12 -0.16
N LYS A 434 5.44 -22.89 0.09
CA LYS A 434 6.31 -21.79 0.48
C LYS A 434 6.04 -21.47 1.95
N ILE A 435 7.09 -21.27 2.73
CA ILE A 435 6.99 -20.78 4.11
C ILE A 435 7.38 -19.30 4.10
N HIS A 436 6.47 -18.45 4.57
CA HIS A 436 6.64 -17.00 4.58
C HIS A 436 6.96 -16.54 5.99
N ILE A 437 8.17 -16.04 6.23
CA ILE A 437 8.58 -15.48 7.53
C ILE A 437 8.74 -13.98 7.38
N ILE A 438 8.16 -13.20 8.28
CA ILE A 438 8.29 -11.74 8.32
C ILE A 438 9.22 -11.37 9.47
N SER A 439 10.21 -10.51 9.17
CA SER A 439 10.99 -9.76 10.15
C SER A 439 10.33 -8.41 10.35
N ARG A 440 9.94 -8.10 11.57
CA ARG A 440 9.52 -6.77 12.00
C ARG A 440 10.65 -6.17 12.84
N VAL A 441 11.18 -5.05 12.38
CA VAL A 441 12.22 -4.28 13.07
C VAL A 441 11.56 -3.01 13.56
N VAL A 442 11.58 -2.77 14.88
CA VAL A 442 10.93 -1.61 15.50
C VAL A 442 11.96 -0.80 16.26
N ASP A 443 12.00 0.50 16.02
CA ASP A 443 12.81 1.42 16.82
C ASP A 443 12.15 1.70 18.20
N ASN A 444 12.83 2.48 19.04
CA ASN A 444 12.29 2.99 20.29
C ASN A 444 12.08 4.51 20.28
N GLY A 445 11.93 5.10 19.10
CA GLY A 445 11.59 6.50 18.93
C GLY A 445 10.15 6.80 19.34
N THR A 446 9.69 8.03 19.13
CA THR A 446 8.33 8.46 19.51
C THR A 446 7.57 9.04 18.31
N PRO A 447 6.46 8.42 17.86
CA PRO A 447 6.04 7.06 18.24
C PRO A 447 7.06 6.00 17.75
N PRO A 448 7.04 4.77 18.29
CA PRO A 448 7.91 3.71 17.80
C PRO A 448 7.50 3.31 16.38
N LEU A 449 8.44 3.32 15.44
CA LEU A 449 8.18 3.01 14.03
C LEU A 449 8.73 1.65 13.66
N ALA A 450 8.05 1.00 12.71
CA ALA A 450 8.40 -0.33 12.25
C ALA A 450 8.75 -0.35 10.76
N SER A 451 9.66 -1.25 10.43
CA SER A 451 9.96 -1.68 9.07
C SER A 451 9.90 -3.19 8.97
N PHE A 452 9.50 -3.68 7.80
CA PHE A 452 9.22 -5.09 7.56
C PHE A 452 10.08 -5.65 6.44
N ARG A 453 10.47 -6.91 6.58
CA ARG A 453 11.11 -7.69 5.51
C ARG A 453 10.57 -9.11 5.47
N ARG A 454 10.31 -9.60 4.27
CA ARG A 454 9.74 -10.94 4.05
C ARG A 454 10.77 -11.91 3.50
N ALA A 455 10.93 -13.06 4.15
CA ALA A 455 11.62 -14.23 3.63
C ALA A 455 10.59 -15.23 3.07
N ILE A 456 10.84 -15.72 1.85
CA ILE A 456 10.02 -16.76 1.22
C ILE A 456 10.88 -18.01 1.04
N ILE A 457 10.66 -19.03 1.85
CA ILE A 457 11.39 -20.29 1.80
C ILE A 457 10.60 -21.26 0.92
N SER A 458 11.08 -21.49 -0.30
CA SER A 458 10.51 -22.48 -1.23
C SER A 458 10.98 -23.88 -0.85
N VAL A 459 10.06 -24.72 -0.41
CA VAL A 459 10.36 -26.07 0.09
C VAL A 459 10.18 -27.09 -1.02
N ASN A 460 11.28 -27.71 -1.46
CA ASN A 460 11.30 -28.65 -2.57
C ASN A 460 11.61 -30.07 -2.11
#